data_AF-A0A7C5QZA3-F1
#
_entry.id   AF-A0A7C5QZA3-F1
#
_cell.length_a   1.000
_cell.length_b   1.000
_cell.length_c   1.000
_cell.angle_alpha   90.00
_cell.angle_beta   90.00
_cell.angle_gamma   90.00
#
_symmetry.space_group_name_H-M   'P 1'
#
loop_
_entity.id
_entity.type
_entity.pdbx_description
1 polymer ?
#
loop_
_entity_poly.entity_id
_entity_poly.type
_entity_poly.pdbx_seq_one_letter_code
_entity_poly.pdbx_strand_id
1 'polypeptide(L)'
;MIEMEGPEVLAGAQAPLGESERPPQGCSSICEDPLYSQALEHIQRGRWTEAEAALAELGARYAGDAELARLQGELALHLSAEGTWLAGTPKRRGSLRIPRRRAVRILIAGNLVLYLLVAATWLLSWLRHLFG
;
A
#
# COMPACT_ATOMS: atom_id res chain seq x y z
N MET A 1 13.51 -51.81 1.78
CA MET A 1 14.34 -50.96 2.64
C MET A 1 14.68 -49.73 1.83
N ILE A 2 14.09 -48.60 2.26
CA ILE A 2 14.31 -47.19 1.87
C ILE A 2 13.58 -46.73 0.58
N GLU A 3 12.45 -46.05 0.83
CA GLU A 3 11.88 -44.94 0.07
C GLU A 3 12.93 -44.01 -0.56
N MET A 4 12.66 -43.47 -1.75
CA MET A 4 12.75 -42.02 -1.95
C MET A 4 11.69 -41.57 -2.96
N GLU A 5 10.79 -40.73 -2.44
CA GLU A 5 9.76 -39.96 -3.12
C GLU A 5 10.35 -38.84 -4.01
N GLY A 6 9.62 -38.50 -5.08
CA GLY A 6 9.55 -37.15 -5.68
C GLY A 6 10.77 -36.62 -6.44
N PRO A 7 10.60 -35.67 -7.39
CA PRO A 7 9.53 -34.68 -7.42
C PRO A 7 8.71 -34.68 -8.71
N GLU A 8 7.40 -34.85 -8.52
CA GLU A 8 6.39 -34.31 -9.42
C GLU A 8 6.38 -32.78 -9.34
N VAL A 9 6.16 -32.16 -10.51
CA VAL A 9 5.49 -30.87 -10.69
C VAL A 9 6.29 -29.65 -10.21
N LEU A 10 6.92 -28.98 -11.17
CA LEU A 10 6.76 -27.53 -11.37
C LEU A 10 6.97 -27.27 -12.86
N ALA A 11 5.98 -27.72 -13.65
CA ALA A 11 5.71 -27.12 -14.94
C ALA A 11 5.45 -25.64 -14.68
N GLY A 12 6.50 -24.82 -14.87
CA GLY A 12 6.42 -23.39 -14.93
C GLY A 12 5.55 -23.03 -16.13
N ALA A 13 4.23 -23.00 -15.90
CA ALA A 13 3.29 -22.29 -16.75
C ALA A 13 3.63 -20.80 -16.65
N GLN A 14 4.65 -20.37 -17.42
CA GLN A 14 4.72 -19.00 -17.88
C GLN A 14 3.49 -18.79 -18.76
N ALA A 15 2.39 -18.35 -18.15
CA ALA A 15 1.31 -17.76 -18.88
C ALA A 15 1.89 -16.63 -19.73
N PRO A 16 1.63 -16.59 -21.05
CA PRO A 16 2.13 -15.52 -21.89
C PRO A 16 1.56 -14.21 -21.36
N LEU A 17 2.44 -13.27 -21.02
CA LEU A 17 2.13 -11.85 -20.85
C LEU A 17 1.72 -11.30 -22.23
N GLY A 18 0.58 -11.77 -22.73
CA GLY A 18 -0.09 -11.23 -23.89
C GLY A 18 -0.75 -9.93 -23.46
N GLU A 19 -0.10 -8.84 -23.82
CA GLU A 19 -0.75 -7.77 -24.57
C GLU A 19 -2.17 -7.40 -24.09
N SER A 20 -2.24 -6.51 -23.11
CA SER A 20 -3.42 -5.64 -22.95
C SER A 20 -2.96 -4.21 -22.74
N GLU A 21 -2.17 -3.74 -23.69
CA GLU A 21 -1.93 -2.32 -23.92
C GLU A 21 -3.09 -1.79 -24.78
N ARG A 22 -4.24 -1.54 -24.15
CA ARG A 22 -5.26 -0.63 -24.70
C ARG A 22 -5.61 0.43 -23.64
N PRO A 23 -5.45 1.74 -23.94
CA PRO A 23 -5.89 2.80 -23.05
C PRO A 23 -7.43 2.85 -22.93
N PRO A 24 -7.96 3.45 -21.85
CA PRO A 24 -9.34 3.28 -21.40
C PRO A 24 -10.29 4.02 -22.36
N GLN A 25 -11.20 3.29 -22.98
CA GLN A 25 -12.25 3.88 -23.80
C GLN A 25 -13.60 3.66 -23.13
N GLY A 26 -14.11 4.75 -22.54
CA GLY A 26 -15.49 4.89 -22.10
C GLY A 26 -15.74 4.29 -20.73
N CYS A 27 -16.29 5.10 -19.83
CA CYS A 27 -17.06 4.59 -18.70
C CYS A 27 -17.96 3.46 -19.21
N SER A 28 -17.71 2.24 -18.75
CA SER A 28 -18.57 1.10 -19.04
C SER A 28 -19.97 1.33 -18.43
N SER A 29 -20.97 0.53 -18.81
CA SER A 29 -22.35 0.65 -18.27
C SER A 29 -22.40 0.59 -16.74
N ILE A 30 -21.34 0.09 -16.10
CA ILE A 30 -21.17 0.06 -14.66
C ILE A 30 -21.06 1.46 -14.04
N CYS A 31 -20.51 2.44 -14.75
CA CYS A 31 -20.28 3.78 -14.23
C CYS A 31 -21.58 4.56 -14.02
N GLU A 32 -22.66 4.15 -14.71
CA GLU A 32 -24.00 4.68 -14.51
C GLU A 32 -24.71 4.03 -13.31
N ASP A 33 -24.19 2.91 -12.78
CA ASP A 33 -24.77 2.25 -11.61
C ASP A 33 -24.46 3.08 -10.34
N PRO A 34 -25.48 3.45 -9.54
CA PRO A 34 -25.27 4.19 -8.30
C PRO A 34 -24.34 3.46 -7.32
N LEU A 35 -24.32 2.12 -7.32
CA LEU A 35 -23.40 1.34 -6.49
C LEU A 35 -21.94 1.60 -6.84
N TYR A 36 -21.63 1.90 -8.11
CA TYR A 36 -20.26 2.18 -8.54
C TYR A 36 -19.76 3.48 -7.94
N SER A 37 -20.59 4.52 -7.99
CA SER A 37 -20.29 5.80 -7.35
C SER A 37 -20.17 5.67 -5.82
N GLN A 38 -21.00 4.83 -5.21
CA GLN A 38 -20.97 4.56 -3.78
C GLN A 38 -19.68 3.82 -3.39
N ALA A 39 -19.28 2.80 -4.15
CA ALA A 39 -18.02 2.09 -3.93
C ALA A 39 -16.81 3.05 -4.01
N LEU A 40 -16.78 3.94 -5.00
CA LEU A 40 -15.75 4.97 -5.12
C LEU A 40 -15.75 5.94 -3.92
N GLU A 41 -16.92 6.33 -3.42
CA GLU A 41 -17.03 7.17 -2.23
C GLU A 41 -16.51 6.46 -0.97
N HIS A 42 -16.76 5.15 -0.83
CA HIS A 42 -16.19 4.34 0.26
C HIS A 42 -14.66 4.25 0.15
N ILE A 43 -14.12 4.03 -1.05
CA ILE A 43 -12.67 4.06 -1.34
C ILE A 43 -12.07 5.41 -0.94
N GLN A 44 -12.65 6.52 -1.37
CA GLN A 44 -12.15 7.87 -1.06
C GLN A 44 -12.16 8.20 0.44
N ARG A 45 -13.12 7.63 1.19
CA ARG A 45 -13.20 7.78 2.65
C ARG A 45 -12.36 6.77 3.42
N GLY A 46 -11.62 5.88 2.74
CA GLY A 46 -10.83 4.83 3.36
C GLY A 46 -11.68 3.74 4.03
N ARG A 47 -12.95 3.57 3.62
CA ARG A 47 -13.87 2.55 4.14
C ARG A 47 -13.78 1.29 3.28
N TRP A 48 -12.63 0.63 3.34
CA TRP A 48 -12.25 -0.44 2.40
C TRP A 48 -13.17 -1.67 2.43
N THR A 49 -13.64 -2.08 3.60
CA THR A 49 -14.57 -3.22 3.74
C THR A 49 -15.95 -2.93 3.15
N GLU A 50 -16.41 -1.68 3.27
CA GLU A 50 -17.67 -1.25 2.68
C GLU A 50 -17.54 -1.14 1.15
N ALA A 51 -16.40 -0.68 0.66
CA ALA A 51 -16.07 -0.67 -0.76
C ALA A 51 -16.01 -2.09 -1.34
N GLU A 52 -15.39 -3.04 -0.64
CA GLU A 52 -15.32 -4.46 -1.06
C GLU A 52 -16.73 -5.06 -1.22
N ALA A 53 -17.61 -4.84 -0.24
CA ALA A 53 -18.98 -5.33 -0.29
C ALA A 53 -19.76 -4.74 -1.47
N ALA A 54 -19.65 -3.42 -1.69
CA ALA A 54 -20.30 -2.75 -2.81
C ALA A 54 -19.79 -3.25 -4.18
N LEU A 55 -18.48 -3.49 -4.31
CA LEU A 55 -17.88 -4.03 -5.53
C LEU A 55 -18.19 -5.51 -5.76
N ALA A 56 -18.36 -6.30 -4.69
CA ALA A 56 -18.82 -7.68 -4.80
C ALA A 56 -20.27 -7.75 -5.29
N GLU A 57 -21.13 -6.84 -4.81
CA GLU A 57 -22.51 -6.72 -5.28
C GLU A 57 -22.58 -6.27 -6.76
N LEU A 58 -21.74 -5.30 -7.15
CA LEU A 58 -21.55 -4.94 -8.56
C LEU A 58 -21.05 -6.12 -9.39
N GLY A 59 -20.17 -6.96 -8.84
CA GLY A 59 -19.63 -8.15 -9.50
C GLY A 59 -20.67 -9.22 -9.81
N ALA A 60 -21.69 -9.33 -8.96
CA ALA A 60 -22.82 -10.20 -9.23
C ALA A 60 -23.70 -9.69 -10.39
N ARG A 61 -23.75 -8.37 -10.63
CA ARG A 61 -24.59 -7.73 -11.66
C ARG A 61 -23.87 -7.57 -13.00
N TYR A 62 -22.57 -7.26 -12.96
CA TYR A 62 -21.72 -6.99 -14.12
C TYR A 62 -20.52 -7.95 -14.13
N ALA A 63 -20.81 -9.24 -14.12
CA ALA A 63 -19.79 -10.28 -14.14
C ALA A 63 -18.95 -10.20 -15.43
N GLY A 64 -17.64 -10.09 -15.27
CA GLY A 64 -16.69 -10.03 -16.40
C GLY A 64 -16.46 -8.63 -16.97
N ASP A 65 -16.99 -7.59 -16.32
CA ASP A 65 -16.65 -6.22 -16.68
C ASP A 65 -15.18 -5.91 -16.33
N ALA A 66 -14.44 -5.40 -17.31
CA ALA A 66 -13.01 -5.15 -17.19
C ALA A 66 -12.70 -4.00 -16.22
N GLU A 67 -13.58 -3.01 -16.12
CA GLU A 67 -13.41 -1.86 -15.23
C GLU A 67 -13.66 -2.29 -13.78
N LEU A 68 -14.68 -3.12 -13.55
CA LEU A 68 -14.91 -3.72 -12.24
C LEU A 68 -13.75 -4.63 -11.81
N ALA A 69 -13.25 -5.49 -12.70
CA ALA A 69 -12.14 -6.38 -12.42
C ALA A 69 -10.87 -5.59 -12.06
N ARG A 70 -10.63 -4.47 -12.75
CA ARG A 70 -9.54 -3.56 -12.42
C ARG A 70 -9.73 -2.94 -11.03
N LEU A 71 -10.91 -2.40 -10.73
CA LEU A 71 -11.16 -1.75 -9.45
C LEU A 71 -11.06 -2.73 -8.27
N GLN A 72 -11.57 -3.95 -8.44
CA GLN A 72 -11.40 -5.04 -7.48
C GLN A 72 -9.94 -5.44 -7.33
N GLY A 73 -9.16 -5.46 -8.41
CA GLY A 73 -7.71 -5.70 -8.38
C GLY A 73 -6.96 -4.62 -7.60
N GLU A 74 -7.28 -3.34 -7.82
CA GLU A 74 -6.70 -2.22 -7.06
C GLU A 74 -7.06 -2.31 -5.56
N LEU A 75 -8.32 -2.64 -5.24
CA LEU A 75 -8.76 -2.83 -3.85
C LEU A 75 -8.06 -4.02 -3.19
N ALA A 76 -7.92 -5.15 -3.89
CA ALA A 76 -7.25 -6.34 -3.40
C ALA A 76 -5.76 -6.08 -3.13
N LEU A 77 -5.08 -5.30 -4.00
CA LEU A 77 -3.71 -4.86 -3.76
C LEU A 77 -3.62 -3.97 -2.52
N HIS A 78 -4.59 -3.07 -2.32
CA HIS A 78 -4.64 -2.22 -1.14
C HIS A 78 -4.81 -3.04 0.14
N LEU A 79 -5.79 -3.94 0.17
CA LEU A 79 -6.05 -4.83 1.31
C LEU A 79 -4.90 -5.80 1.55
N SER A 80 -4.23 -6.28 0.50
CA SER A 80 -3.03 -7.12 0.61
C SER A 80 -1.86 -6.35 1.20
N ALA A 81 -1.66 -5.09 0.79
CA ALA A 81 -0.67 -4.22 1.38
C ALA A 81 -0.99 -3.98 2.87
N GLU A 82 -2.21 -3.55 3.22
CA GLU A 82 -2.64 -3.36 4.60
C GLU A 82 -2.50 -4.63 5.44
N GLY A 83 -2.90 -5.78 4.89
CA GLY A 83 -2.75 -7.10 5.52
C GLY A 83 -1.28 -7.46 5.76
N THR A 84 -0.40 -7.14 4.81
CA THR A 84 1.06 -7.37 4.94
C THR A 84 1.69 -6.39 5.93
N TRP A 85 1.23 -5.14 6.00
CA TRP A 85 1.67 -4.17 7.00
C TRP A 85 1.22 -4.57 8.41
N LEU A 86 0.00 -5.09 8.57
CA LEU A 86 -0.54 -5.58 9.84
C LEU A 86 0.12 -6.92 10.26
N ALA A 87 0.29 -7.86 9.32
CA ALA A 87 0.95 -9.15 9.57
C ALA A 87 2.47 -9.01 9.75
N GLY A 88 3.06 -8.01 9.10
CA GLY A 88 4.46 -7.62 9.20
C GLY A 88 4.77 -6.75 10.41
N THR A 89 3.77 -6.35 11.22
CA THR A 89 4.08 -5.95 12.59
C THR A 89 4.53 -7.21 13.33
N PRO A 90 5.82 -7.34 13.71
CA PRO A 90 6.19 -8.42 14.61
C PRO A 90 5.31 -8.23 15.84
N LYS A 91 4.51 -9.25 16.18
CA LYS A 91 3.92 -9.39 17.53
C LYS A 91 5.07 -9.24 18.51
N ARG A 92 5.35 -8.01 18.95
CA ARG A 92 6.34 -7.68 19.98
C ARG A 92 5.77 -8.22 21.29
N ARG A 93 5.93 -9.54 21.49
CA ARG A 93 6.06 -10.16 22.81
C ARG A 93 7.31 -9.54 23.43
N GLY A 94 7.09 -8.43 24.11
CA GLY A 94 8.18 -7.57 24.57
C GLY A 94 7.64 -6.16 24.66
N SER A 95 6.80 -5.95 25.68
CA SER A 95 6.44 -4.65 26.20
C SER A 95 7.72 -3.91 26.61
N LEU A 96 8.41 -3.31 25.64
CA LEU A 96 9.18 -2.10 25.88
C LEU A 96 8.15 -0.99 26.06
N ARG A 97 7.60 -0.92 27.28
CA ARG A 97 6.93 0.26 27.84
C ARG A 97 7.96 1.40 27.86
N ILE A 98 8.30 1.91 26.70
CA ILE A 98 8.90 3.23 26.61
C ILE A 98 7.70 4.15 26.82
N PRO A 99 7.56 4.81 27.99
CA PRO A 99 6.48 5.74 28.20
C PRO A 99 6.54 6.75 27.07
N ARG A 100 5.43 6.96 26.35
CA ARG A 100 5.29 7.84 25.18
C ARG A 100 6.03 9.18 25.32
N ARG A 101 6.16 9.67 26.56
CA ARG A 101 6.96 10.85 26.96
C ARG A 101 8.46 10.75 26.66
N ARG A 102 9.11 9.59 26.82
CA ARG A 102 10.53 9.38 26.53
C ARG A 102 10.80 9.36 25.02
N ALA A 103 9.94 8.70 24.24
CA ALA A 103 10.05 8.70 22.78
C ALA A 103 9.94 10.12 22.20
N VAL A 104 8.96 10.91 22.69
CA VAL A 104 8.80 12.32 22.27
C VAL A 104 10.02 13.16 22.65
N ARG A 105 10.59 12.98 23.85
CA ARG A 105 11.83 13.69 24.25
C ARG A 105 13.01 13.33 23.37
N ILE A 106 13.18 12.05 23.03
CA ILE A 106 14.25 11.61 22.13
C ILE A 106 14.07 12.21 20.74
N LEU A 107 12.83 12.24 20.24
CA LEU A 107 12.53 12.84 18.93
C LEU A 107 12.83 14.35 18.92
N ILE A 108 12.42 15.06 19.96
CA ILE A 108 12.71 16.50 20.13
C ILE A 108 14.22 16.74 20.22
N ALA A 109 14.93 15.95 21.03
CA ALA A 109 16.38 16.08 21.19
C ALA A 109 17.12 15.80 19.88
N GLY A 110 16.72 14.74 19.14
CA GLY A 110 17.28 14.43 17.84
C GLY A 110 17.03 15.53 16.82
N ASN A 111 15.81 16.08 16.79
CA ASN A 111 15.47 17.21 15.93
C ASN A 111 16.30 18.46 16.28
N LEU A 112 16.50 18.74 17.58
CA LEU A 112 17.32 19.86 18.04
C LEU A 112 18.78 19.73 17.57
N VAL A 113 19.37 18.54 17.71
CA VAL A 113 20.74 18.26 17.24
C VAL A 113 20.85 18.45 15.73
N LEU A 114 19.86 17.98 14.97
CA LEU A 114 19.81 18.18 13.53
C LEU A 114 19.83 19.67 13.15
N TYR A 115 18.99 20.48 13.80
CA TYR A 115 18.98 21.93 13.59
C TYR A 115 20.30 22.60 13.93
N LEU A 116 20.97 22.17 15.02
CA LEU A 116 22.29 22.70 15.39
C LEU A 116 23.35 22.37 14.34
N LEU A 117 23.34 21.15 13.79
CA LEU A 117 24.26 20.76 12.72
C LEU A 117 24.02 21.59 11.45
N VAL A 118 22.76 21.80 11.06
CA VAL A 118 22.41 22.65 9.91
C VAL A 118 22.82 24.10 10.14
N ALA A 119 22.59 24.65 11.33
CA ALA A 119 23.00 26.00 11.67
C ALA A 119 24.53 26.16 11.64
N ALA A 120 25.26 25.15 12.15
CA ALA A 120 26.72 25.15 12.14
C ALA A 120 27.28 25.08 10.71
N THR A 121 26.76 24.20 9.86
CA THR A 121 27.21 24.11 8.46
C THR A 121 26.87 25.37 7.68
N TRP A 122 25.71 25.97 7.93
CA TRP A 122 25.33 27.25 7.35
C TRP A 122 26.28 28.38 7.79
N LEU A 123 26.59 28.47 9.09
CA LEU A 123 27.51 29.46 9.64
C LEU A 123 28.93 29.30 9.08
N LEU A 124 29.42 28.06 8.98
CA LEU A 124 30.71 27.74 8.36
C LEU A 124 30.75 28.16 6.88
N SER A 125 29.69 27.90 6.13
CA SER A 125 29.57 28.32 4.73
C SER A 125 29.60 29.84 4.59
N TRP A 126 28.86 30.54 5.46
CA TRP A 126 28.79 32.00 5.47
C TRP A 126 30.13 32.64 5.84
N LEU A 127 30.80 32.14 6.88
CA LEU A 127 32.15 32.59 7.25
C LEU A 127 33.16 32.37 6.12
N ARG A 128 33.10 31.21 5.44
CA ARG A 128 33.98 30.92 4.30
C ARG A 128 33.79 31.92 3.16
N HIS A 129 32.56 32.37 2.91
CA HIS A 129 32.27 33.38 1.89
C HIS A 129 32.73 34.79 2.30
N LEU A 130 32.80 35.11 3.58
CA LEU A 130 33.24 36.43 4.05
C LEU A 130 34.76 36.58 4.09
N PHE A 131 35.49 35.48 4.30
CA PHE A 131 36.93 35.48 4.53
C PHE A 131 37.76 34.84 3.40
N GLY A 132 37.13 34.32 2.35
CA GLY A 132 37.76 33.76 1.16
C GLY A 132 37.37 34.53 -0.09
#